data_AF-A0A654M2B7-F1
#
_entry.id   AF-A0A654M2B7-F1
#
_cell.length_a   1.000
_cell.length_b   1.000
_cell.length_c   1.000
_cell.angle_alpha   90.00
_cell.angle_beta   90.00
_cell.angle_gamma   90.00
#
_symmetry.space_group_name_H-M   'P 1'
#
loop_
_entity.id
_entity.type
_entity.pdbx_description
1 polymer ?
#
loop_
_entity_poly.entity_id
_entity_poly.type
_entity_poly.pdbx_seq_one_letter_code
_entity_poly.pdbx_strand_id
1 'polypeptide(L)' 'MSNEVMGAVTYECMSCGTNVTAEELSYLPEIKCICGFRVFRKVRQPIIKQLKAI' A
#
# COMPACT_ATOMS: atom_id res chain seq x y z
N MET A 1 5.48 -3.58 -23.47
CA MET A 1 4.63 -4.31 -22.51
C MET A 1 5.34 -4.17 -21.17
N SER A 2 5.00 -3.28 -20.24
CA SER A 2 3.77 -2.59 -19.88
C SER A 2 4.18 -1.32 -19.12
N ASN A 3 3.43 -0.23 -19.30
CA ASN A 3 3.59 1.03 -18.57
C ASN A 3 3.39 0.83 -17.06
N GLU A 4 4.26 1.40 -16.22
CA GLU A 4 3.94 1.74 -14.83
C GLU A 4 4.90 2.85 -14.35
N VAL A 5 4.54 4.10 -14.64
CA VAL A 5 5.08 5.21 -13.88
C VAL A 5 4.49 5.11 -12.47
N MET A 6 5.31 5.44 -11.45
CA MET A 6 4.89 5.92 -10.11
C MET A 6 4.80 4.89 -8.98
N GLY A 7 5.97 4.66 -8.34
CA GLY A 7 6.10 4.41 -6.90
C GLY A 7 5.47 3.13 -6.38
N ALA A 8 6.31 2.16 -6.00
CA ALA A 8 5.91 0.93 -5.31
C ALA A 8 4.76 1.22 -4.32
N VAL A 9 3.58 0.67 -4.60
CA VAL A 9 2.38 0.92 -3.81
C VAL A 9 2.61 0.34 -2.42
N THR A 10 2.69 1.22 -1.43
CA THR A 10 2.83 0.85 -0.02
C THR A 10 1.45 0.73 0.63
N TYR A 11 1.32 -0.32 1.41
CA TYR A 11 0.16 -0.63 2.22
C TYR A 11 0.54 -0.56 3.69
N GLU A 12 -0.40 -0.20 4.54
CA GLU A 12 -0.19 -0.10 5.98
C GLU A 12 -1.19 -1.01 6.71
N CYS A 13 -0.70 -1.83 7.63
CA CYS A 13 -1.56 -2.68 8.45
C CYS A 13 -2.37 -1.83 9.46
N MET A 14 -3.69 -2.02 9.52
CA MET A 14 -4.55 -1.26 10.44
C MET A 14 -4.32 -1.58 11.92
N SER A 15 -3.72 -2.73 12.26
CA SER A 15 -3.52 -3.13 13.65
C SER A 15 -2.15 -2.74 14.21
N CYS A 16 -1.08 -2.83 13.43
CA CYS A 16 0.29 -2.56 13.89
C CYS A 16 0.98 -1.39 13.18
N GLY A 17 0.34 -0.80 12.15
CA GLY A 17 0.89 0.35 11.42
C GLY A 17 2.12 0.02 10.55
N THR A 18 2.44 -1.27 10.35
CA THR A 18 3.59 -1.66 9.53
C THR A 18 3.32 -1.36 8.06
N ASN A 19 4.25 -0.66 7.42
CA ASN A 19 4.25 -0.41 5.97
C ASN A 19 4.84 -1.62 5.24
N VAL A 20 4.09 -2.16 4.30
CA VAL A 20 4.42 -3.36 3.51
C VAL A 20 4.22 -3.02 2.03
N THR A 21 5.10 -3.49 1.16
CA THR A 21 4.95 -3.26 -0.28
C THR A 21 3.97 -4.25 -0.93
N ALA A 22 3.40 -3.88 -2.08
CA ALA A 22 2.56 -4.79 -2.86
C ALA A 22 3.30 -6.08 -3.28
N GLU A 23 4.61 -5.96 -3.56
CA GLU A 23 5.47 -7.07 -3.95
C GLU A 23 5.67 -8.04 -2.79
N GLU A 24 5.97 -7.55 -1.58
CA GLU A 24 6.09 -8.36 -0.36
C GLU A 24 4.83 -9.20 -0.10
N LEU A 25 3.64 -8.62 -0.30
CA LEU A 25 2.36 -9.30 -0.14
C LEU A 25 2.11 -10.40 -1.18
N SER A 26 2.71 -10.28 -2.37
CA SER A 26 2.56 -11.25 -3.47
C SER A 26 3.40 -12.51 -3.29
N TYR A 27 4.48 -12.43 -2.50
CA TYR A 27 5.31 -13.60 -2.16
C TYR A 27 4.65 -14.53 -1.14
N LEU A 28 3.72 -14.01 -0.34
CA LEU A 28 3.00 -14.81 0.64
C LEU A 28 1.77 -15.47 -0.01
N PRO A 29 1.47 -16.75 0.32
CA PRO A 29 0.30 -17.44 -0.20
C PRO A 29 -1.03 -16.85 0.29
N GLU A 30 -1.01 -16.09 1.40
CA GLU A 30 -2.16 -15.35 1.92
C GLU A 30 -1.75 -13.92 2.28
N ILE A 31 -2.65 -12.96 2.03
CA ILE A 31 -2.46 -11.56 2.41
C ILE A 31 -2.63 -11.38 3.93
N LYS A 32 -1.50 -11.44 4.64
CA LYS A 32 -1.42 -11.36 6.10
C LYS A 32 -0.25 -10.46 6.51
N CYS A 33 -0.44 -9.69 7.56
CA CYS A 33 0.67 -9.02 8.25
C CYS A 33 1.33 -9.99 9.24
N ILE A 34 2.57 -9.69 9.65
CA ILE A 34 3.30 -10.43 10.69
C ILE A 34 2.54 -10.52 12.03
N CYS A 35 1.59 -9.61 12.28
CA CYS A 35 0.72 -9.62 13.46
C CYS A 35 -0.52 -10.52 13.31
N GLY A 36 -0.73 -11.18 12.16
CA GLY A 36 -1.87 -12.04 11.87
C GLY A 36 -3.11 -11.31 11.33
N PHE A 37 -3.10 -9.98 11.30
CA PHE A 37 -4.20 -9.16 10.76
C PHE A 37 -4.18 -9.13 9.22
N ARG A 38 -5.36 -9.06 8.59
CA ARG A 38 -5.53 -9.18 7.11
C ARG A 38 -5.96 -7.89 6.41
N VAL A 39 -6.27 -6.83 7.17
CA VAL A 39 -6.77 -5.58 6.59
C VAL A 39 -5.64 -4.56 6.50
N PHE A 40 -5.37 -4.12 5.28
CA PHE A 40 -4.37 -3.11 4.96
C PHE A 40 -5.02 -1.89 4.30
N ARG A 41 -4.52 -0.69 4.61
CA ARG A 41 -4.89 0.57 3.95
C ARG A 41 -3.81 0.97 2.95
N LYS A 42 -4.19 1.46 1.78
CA LYS A 42 -3.22 2.02 0.82
C LYS A 42 -2.69 3.35 1.36
N VAL A 43 -1.37 3.50 1.46
CA VAL A 43 -0.74 4.74 1.90
C VAL A 43 -0.94 5.82 0.83
N ARG A 44 -1.11 7.07 1.29
CA ARG A 44 -1.25 8.22 0.40
C ARG A 44 0.02 8.35 -0.45
N GLN A 45 -0.15 8.34 -1.77
CA GLN A 45 0.96 8.58 -2.68
C GLN A 45 1.56 9.99 -2.45
N PRO A 46 2.88 10.17 -2.62
CA PRO A 46 3.56 11.45 -2.41
C PRO A 46 3.21 12.50 -3.48
N ILE A 47 2.38 12.15 -4.47
CA ILE A 47 1.93 13.05 -5.52
C ILE A 47 0.92 14.05 -4.94
N ILE A 48 1.22 15.32 -5.13
CA ILE A 48 0.37 16.43 -4.69
C ILE A 48 -0.93 16.39 -5.50
N LYS A 49 -2.06 16.29 -4.80
CA LYS A 49 -3.38 16.44 -5.40
C LYS A 49 -3.76 17.92 -5.36
N GLN A 50 -3.87 18.56 -6.53
CA GLN A 50 -4.43 19.90 -6.63
C GLN A 50 -5.94 19.83 -6.49
N LEU A 51 -6.49 20.50 -5.47
CA LEU A 51 -7.92 20.61 -5.25
C LEU A 51 -8.32 22.05 -5.58
N LYS A 52 -9.35 22.23 -6.41
CA LYS A 52 -9.98 23.54 -6.58
C LYS A 52 -10.73 23.87 -5.30
N ALA A 53 -10.43 25.01 -4.71
CA ALA A 53 -11.38 25.64 -3.80
C ALA A 53 -12.59 26.06 -4.64
N ILE A 54 -13.80 25.91 -4.09
CA ILE A 54 -15.06 26.39 -4.68
C ILE A 54 -14.86 27.75 -5.35
#